data_AF-A0A0H5ANE9-F1
#
_entry.id   AF-A0A0H5ANE9-F1
#
_cell.length_a   1.000
_cell.length_b   1.000
_cell.length_c   1.000
_cell.angle_alpha   90.00
_cell.angle_beta   90.00
_cell.angle_gamma   90.00
#
_symmetry.space_group_name_H-M   'P 1'
#
loop_
_entity.id
_entity.type
_entity.pdbx_description
1 polymer ?
#
loop_
_entity_poly.entity_id
_entity_poly.type
_entity_poly.pdbx_seq_one_letter_code
_entity_poly.pdbx_strand_id
1 'polypeptide(L)'
;LCDIGLAILEVMESYEIELDGKTYPIKAIRNLNGHSISPYRIHAGKTVPIVKGGESTRMEEDEFYAIETFGSTGRGMVHDDMDCSHYMKNFDLPFVPLRLQSSKQLLGTINKHFGTLAFCKRWLDRAGATKYQMALKDLCDKGIVEAYPPLCDTKGCYTAQYEHTI
;
A
#
# COMPACT_ATOMS: atom_id res chain seq x y z
N LEU A 1 -10.79 -12.69 -10.51
CA LEU A 1 -10.38 -11.37 -9.99
C LEU A 1 -10.39 -10.35 -11.13
N CYS A 2 -9.93 -10.72 -12.33
CA CYS A 2 -10.01 -9.91 -13.56
C CYS A 2 -11.40 -9.32 -13.86
N ASP A 3 -12.48 -10.07 -13.66
CA ASP A 3 -13.84 -9.63 -13.99
C ASP A 3 -14.28 -8.44 -13.12
N ILE A 4 -13.84 -8.43 -11.86
CA ILE A 4 -14.07 -7.30 -10.93
C ILE A 4 -13.36 -6.05 -11.47
N GLY A 5 -12.10 -6.18 -11.87
CA GLY A 5 -11.34 -5.07 -12.44
C GLY A 5 -11.90 -4.54 -13.76
N LEU A 6 -12.47 -5.41 -14.60
CA LEU A 6 -13.18 -5.00 -15.80
C LEU A 6 -14.43 -4.18 -15.47
N ALA A 7 -15.25 -4.65 -14.53
CA ALA A 7 -16.47 -3.95 -14.11
C ALA A 7 -16.16 -2.59 -13.45
N ILE A 8 -15.13 -2.53 -12.60
CA ILE A 8 -14.68 -1.27 -11.98
C ILE A 8 -14.24 -0.27 -13.05
N LEU A 9 -13.44 -0.72 -14.04
CA LEU A 9 -12.96 0.14 -15.10
C LEU A 9 -14.10 0.71 -15.94
N GLU A 10 -15.05 -0.15 -16.35
CA GLU A 10 -16.21 0.24 -17.14
C GLU A 10 -17.00 1.35 -16.46
N VAL A 11 -17.28 1.19 -15.16
CA VAL A 11 -18.01 2.20 -14.39
C VAL A 11 -17.16 3.45 -14.21
N MET A 12 -15.91 3.34 -13.76
CA MET A 12 -15.03 4.48 -13.47
C MET A 12 -14.83 5.37 -14.71
N GLU A 13 -14.54 4.78 -15.87
CA GLU A 13 -14.27 5.52 -17.12
C GLU A 13 -15.55 5.98 -17.85
N SER A 14 -16.73 5.70 -17.29
CA SER A 14 -18.00 6.30 -17.75
C SER A 14 -18.22 7.73 -17.23
N TYR A 15 -17.43 8.18 -16.26
CA TYR A 15 -17.55 9.49 -15.64
C TYR A 15 -16.53 10.50 -16.18
N GLU A 16 -16.97 11.75 -16.22
CA GLU A 16 -16.12 12.93 -16.39
C GLU A 16 -16.48 13.99 -15.35
N ILE A 17 -15.54 14.87 -15.03
CA ILE A 17 -15.75 16.01 -14.14
C ILE A 17 -15.22 17.29 -14.76
N GLU A 18 -15.77 18.44 -14.36
CA GLU A 18 -15.23 19.75 -14.69
C GLU A 18 -14.53 20.36 -13.46
N LEU A 19 -13.27 20.76 -13.63
CA LEU A 19 -12.49 21.47 -12.61
C LEU A 19 -11.84 22.69 -13.27
N ASP A 20 -12.03 23.87 -12.68
CA ASP A 20 -11.45 25.13 -13.17
C ASP A 20 -11.70 25.40 -14.67
N GLY A 21 -12.90 25.07 -15.15
CA GLY A 21 -13.29 25.27 -16.56
C GLY A 21 -12.69 24.26 -17.54
N LYS A 22 -12.11 23.14 -17.05
CA LYS A 22 -11.59 22.05 -17.87
C LYS A 22 -12.28 20.72 -17.51
N THR A 23 -12.76 20.02 -18.53
CA THR A 23 -13.33 18.68 -18.40
C THR A 23 -12.22 17.62 -18.38
N TYR A 24 -12.36 16.65 -17.48
CA TYR A 24 -11.45 15.52 -17.31
C TYR A 24 -12.25 14.21 -17.36
N PRO A 25 -11.95 13.29 -18.29
CA PRO A 25 -12.40 11.91 -18.15
C PRO A 25 -11.67 11.29 -16.95
N ILE A 26 -12.40 10.58 -16.10
CA ILE A 26 -11.81 9.92 -14.93
C ILE A 26 -11.10 8.65 -15.38
N LYS A 27 -9.87 8.45 -14.89
CA LYS A 27 -9.08 7.24 -15.15
C LYS A 27 -8.89 6.45 -13.87
N ALA A 28 -9.03 5.14 -13.95
CA ALA A 28 -8.58 4.26 -12.88
C ALA A 28 -7.04 4.28 -12.77
N ILE A 29 -6.51 4.33 -11.54
CA ILE A 29 -5.05 4.24 -11.30
C ILE A 29 -4.60 2.78 -11.45
N ARG A 30 -4.08 2.44 -12.63
CA ARG A 30 -3.90 1.04 -13.07
C ARG A 30 -2.88 0.20 -12.28
N ASN A 31 -2.01 0.83 -11.50
CA ASN A 31 -1.02 0.16 -10.66
C ASN A 31 -1.32 0.28 -9.16
N LEU A 32 -2.57 0.59 -8.81
CA LEU A 32 -3.13 0.38 -7.48
C LEU A 32 -4.22 -0.69 -7.57
N ASN A 33 -4.41 -1.42 -6.47
CA ASN A 33 -5.26 -2.60 -6.43
C ASN A 33 -5.86 -2.74 -5.04
N GLY A 34 -7.06 -3.31 -4.96
CA GLY A 34 -7.50 -3.91 -3.70
C GLY A 34 -6.71 -5.19 -3.41
N HIS A 35 -6.97 -5.81 -2.27
CA HIS A 35 -6.17 -6.95 -1.83
C HIS A 35 -6.90 -7.86 -0.83
N SER A 36 -6.52 -9.14 -0.80
CA SER A 36 -6.93 -10.04 0.27
C SER A 36 -6.28 -9.63 1.60
N ILE A 37 -6.96 -9.89 2.72
CA ILE A 37 -6.53 -9.61 4.09
C ILE A 37 -6.46 -10.93 4.87
N SER A 38 -5.52 -11.02 5.80
CA SER A 38 -5.40 -12.15 6.74
C SER A 38 -4.97 -11.66 8.13
N PRO A 39 -5.09 -12.49 9.18
CA PRO A 39 -4.67 -12.09 10.53
C PRO A 39 -3.23 -11.54 10.54
N TYR A 40 -3.09 -10.29 10.99
CA TYR A 40 -1.82 -9.55 11.03
C TYR A 40 -1.09 -9.40 9.69
N ARG A 41 -1.79 -9.55 8.56
CA ARG A 41 -1.25 -9.42 7.21
C ARG A 41 -2.22 -8.61 6.35
N ILE A 42 -1.94 -7.31 6.21
CA ILE A 42 -2.82 -6.40 5.44
C ILE A 42 -2.86 -6.82 3.97
N HIS A 43 -1.72 -7.17 3.36
CA HIS A 43 -1.64 -7.72 2.00
C HIS A 43 -1.40 -9.24 2.04
N ALA A 44 -2.46 -10.04 1.94
CA ALA A 44 -2.40 -11.49 2.08
C ALA A 44 -2.00 -12.26 0.80
N GLY A 45 -1.82 -11.57 -0.33
CA GLY A 45 -1.19 -12.11 -1.53
C GLY A 45 -2.06 -12.06 -2.79
N LYS A 46 -3.39 -12.12 -2.68
CA LYS A 46 -4.28 -11.88 -3.83
C LYS A 46 -4.50 -10.39 -4.02
N THR A 47 -4.44 -9.92 -5.26
CA THR A 47 -4.70 -8.53 -5.64
C THR A 47 -5.98 -8.42 -6.45
N VAL A 48 -6.81 -7.42 -6.14
CA VAL A 48 -8.06 -7.12 -6.85
C VAL A 48 -7.77 -5.99 -7.83
N PRO A 49 -7.67 -6.26 -9.15
CA PRO A 49 -7.41 -5.22 -10.13
C PRO A 49 -8.58 -4.23 -10.20
N ILE A 50 -8.29 -2.98 -10.56
CA ILE A 50 -9.29 -1.94 -10.88
C ILE A 50 -9.31 -1.59 -12.37
N VAL A 51 -8.60 -2.39 -13.17
CA VAL A 51 -8.52 -2.31 -14.63
C VAL A 51 -8.66 -3.70 -15.24
N LYS A 52 -9.00 -3.76 -16.54
CA LYS A 52 -9.02 -5.01 -17.30
C LYS A 52 -7.63 -5.64 -17.44
N GLY A 53 -7.59 -6.97 -17.64
CA GLY A 53 -6.37 -7.71 -17.97
C GLY A 53 -5.61 -8.33 -16.79
N GLY A 54 -6.18 -8.32 -15.58
CA GLY A 54 -5.63 -9.03 -14.43
C GLY A 54 -5.82 -10.55 -14.48
N GLU A 55 -5.49 -11.24 -13.39
CA GLU A 55 -5.57 -12.71 -13.30
C GLU A 55 -7.01 -13.24 -13.19
N SER A 56 -7.25 -14.42 -13.77
CA SER A 56 -8.52 -15.16 -13.68
C SER A 56 -8.70 -15.91 -12.35
N THR A 57 -7.74 -15.79 -11.42
CA THR A 57 -7.81 -16.30 -10.04
C THR A 57 -9.15 -15.96 -9.40
N ARG A 58 -9.79 -16.90 -8.71
CA ARG A 58 -11.09 -16.68 -8.06
C ARG A 58 -10.92 -16.28 -6.60
N MET A 59 -11.86 -15.48 -6.11
CA MET A 59 -12.08 -15.34 -4.67
C MET A 59 -12.61 -16.68 -4.14
N GLU A 60 -12.18 -17.05 -2.94
CA GLU A 60 -12.58 -18.28 -2.25
C GLU A 60 -13.45 -17.95 -1.04
N GLU A 61 -14.22 -18.93 -0.56
CA GLU A 61 -15.04 -18.78 0.64
C GLU A 61 -14.17 -18.39 1.85
N ASP A 62 -14.72 -17.56 2.74
CA ASP A 62 -14.07 -17.06 3.96
C ASP A 62 -12.81 -16.18 3.77
N GLU A 63 -12.48 -15.77 2.55
CA GLU A 63 -11.46 -14.77 2.31
C GLU A 63 -11.97 -13.36 2.59
N PHE A 64 -11.14 -12.55 3.27
CA PHE A 64 -11.41 -11.13 3.51
C PHE A 64 -10.75 -10.29 2.44
N TYR A 65 -11.42 -9.23 1.99
CA TYR A 65 -10.89 -8.35 0.96
C TYR A 65 -11.06 -6.88 1.31
N ALA A 66 -9.99 -6.11 1.11
CA ALA A 66 -10.08 -4.68 0.83
C ALA A 66 -10.48 -4.48 -0.63
N ILE A 67 -11.67 -3.92 -0.85
CA ILE A 67 -12.12 -3.46 -2.16
C ILE A 67 -11.96 -1.95 -2.19
N GLU A 68 -10.85 -1.51 -2.77
CA GLU A 68 -10.51 -0.11 -2.93
C GLU A 68 -10.34 0.26 -4.40
N THR A 69 -10.77 1.47 -4.75
CA THR A 69 -10.67 2.00 -6.11
C THR A 69 -10.10 3.41 -6.08
N PHE A 70 -9.38 3.76 -7.14
CA PHE A 70 -8.67 5.02 -7.23
C PHE A 70 -8.95 5.67 -8.57
N GLY A 71 -9.66 6.80 -8.55
CA GLY A 71 -9.89 7.64 -9.72
C GLY A 71 -8.85 8.76 -9.79
N SER A 72 -8.44 9.13 -11.00
CA SER A 72 -7.46 10.20 -11.24
C SER A 72 -7.86 11.06 -12.44
N THR A 73 -7.61 12.37 -12.33
CA THR A 73 -7.64 13.32 -13.47
C THR A 73 -6.32 13.36 -14.23
N GLY A 74 -5.31 12.62 -13.78
CA GLY A 74 -3.94 12.61 -14.30
C GLY A 74 -3.65 11.50 -15.32
N ARG A 75 -2.53 10.81 -15.13
CA ARG A 75 -2.09 9.71 -16.02
C ARG A 75 -2.71 8.37 -15.65
N GLY A 76 -3.39 8.27 -14.51
CA GLY A 76 -3.94 7.02 -13.99
C GLY A 76 -2.83 6.03 -13.66
N MET A 77 -1.70 6.51 -13.13
CA MET A 77 -0.56 5.69 -12.71
C MET A 77 0.25 6.42 -11.66
N VAL A 78 0.49 5.74 -10.54
CA VAL A 78 1.29 6.29 -9.44
C VAL A 78 2.76 5.90 -9.54
N HIS A 79 3.60 6.70 -8.90
CA HIS A 79 5.02 6.45 -8.66
C HIS A 79 5.36 6.90 -7.24
N ASP A 80 6.45 6.36 -6.71
CA ASP A 80 6.98 6.77 -5.41
C ASP A 80 7.43 8.24 -5.48
N ASP A 81 6.97 9.05 -4.53
CA ASP A 81 7.39 10.44 -4.36
C ASP A 81 7.38 10.84 -2.87
N MET A 82 8.03 11.96 -2.55
CA MET A 82 8.11 12.55 -1.22
C MET A 82 8.82 11.68 -0.16
N ASP A 83 8.86 12.16 1.08
CA ASP A 83 9.51 11.45 2.19
C ASP A 83 8.69 10.24 2.66
N CYS A 84 9.33 9.08 2.67
CA CYS A 84 8.71 7.85 3.17
C CYS A 84 8.34 7.95 4.66
N SER A 85 7.14 7.52 4.99
CA SER A 85 6.61 7.53 6.35
C SER A 85 6.06 6.19 6.83
N HIS A 86 5.61 5.32 5.91
CA HIS A 86 5.03 4.02 6.22
C HIS A 86 6.05 2.91 6.02
N TYR A 87 6.00 1.94 6.93
CA TYR A 87 6.89 0.80 6.98
C TYR A 87 6.13 -0.42 7.47
N MET A 88 6.52 -1.61 7.03
CA MET A 88 5.92 -2.85 7.50
C MET A 88 6.98 -3.95 7.55
N LYS A 89 6.92 -4.80 8.57
CA LYS A 89 7.82 -5.96 8.62
C LYS A 89 7.40 -6.96 7.54
N ASN A 90 8.36 -7.51 6.81
CA ASN A 90 8.07 -8.56 5.84
C ASN A 90 7.54 -9.80 6.57
N PHE A 91 6.33 -10.21 6.20
CA PHE A 91 5.57 -11.27 6.88
C PHE A 91 6.24 -12.64 6.72
N ASP A 92 6.75 -12.95 5.52
CA ASP A 92 7.27 -14.27 5.16
C ASP A 92 8.79 -14.39 5.41
N LEU A 93 9.45 -13.28 5.81
CA LEU A 93 10.90 -13.29 5.96
C LEU A 93 11.33 -14.10 7.19
N PRO A 94 12.24 -15.09 7.03
CA PRO A 94 12.79 -15.83 8.15
C PRO A 94 13.69 -14.94 9.03
N PHE A 95 14.16 -15.50 10.14
CA PHE A 95 15.11 -14.81 11.02
C PHE A 95 16.37 -14.38 10.26
N VAL A 96 16.70 -13.08 10.34
CA VAL A 96 17.92 -12.51 9.78
C VAL A 96 18.85 -12.05 10.92
N PRO A 97 20.09 -12.57 11.00
CA PRO A 97 21.02 -12.17 12.05
C PRO A 97 21.49 -10.71 11.87
N LEU A 98 21.18 -9.87 12.85
CA LEU A 98 21.62 -8.48 12.89
C LEU A 98 22.95 -8.33 13.64
N ARG A 99 23.87 -7.52 13.11
CA ARG A 99 25.14 -7.18 13.79
C ARG A 99 25.01 -5.93 14.66
N LEU A 100 24.33 -4.89 14.16
CA LEU A 100 24.17 -3.62 14.84
C LEU A 100 23.20 -3.74 16.02
N GLN A 101 23.64 -3.29 17.20
CA GLN A 101 22.82 -3.34 18.41
C GLN A 101 21.59 -2.43 18.31
N SER A 102 21.72 -1.27 17.65
CA SER A 102 20.61 -0.35 17.39
C SER A 102 19.53 -0.98 16.51
N SER A 103 19.90 -1.71 15.46
CA SER A 103 18.96 -2.44 14.61
C SER A 103 18.25 -3.56 15.38
N LYS A 104 18.97 -4.29 16.24
CA LYS A 104 18.35 -5.31 17.12
C LYS A 104 17.32 -4.69 18.07
N GLN A 105 17.69 -3.57 18.71
CA GLN A 105 16.79 -2.86 19.62
C GLN A 105 15.54 -2.36 18.89
N LEU A 106 15.72 -1.72 17.73
CA LEU A 106 14.60 -1.23 16.94
C LEU A 106 13.69 -2.37 16.46
N LEU A 107 14.25 -3.48 15.97
CA LEU A 107 13.47 -4.65 15.57
C LEU A 107 12.72 -5.25 16.77
N GLY A 108 13.33 -5.25 17.96
CA GLY A 108 12.66 -5.61 19.21
C GLY A 108 11.44 -4.73 19.50
N THR A 109 11.57 -3.42 19.35
CA THR A 109 10.44 -2.47 19.47
C THR A 109 9.37 -2.76 18.42
N ILE A 110 9.74 -2.95 17.15
CA ILE A 110 8.79 -3.23 16.07
C ILE A 110 8.01 -4.53 16.35
N ASN A 111 8.70 -5.61 16.73
CA ASN A 111 8.05 -6.89 17.04
C ASN A 111 7.11 -6.78 18.24
N LYS A 112 7.49 -6.02 19.28
CA LYS A 112 6.69 -5.84 20.49
C LYS A 112 5.41 -5.04 20.24
N HIS A 113 5.49 -3.99 19.42
CA HIS A 113 4.41 -3.01 19.27
C HIS A 113 3.54 -3.22 18.03
N PHE A 114 4.11 -3.75 16.95
CA PHE A 114 3.42 -3.84 15.65
C PHE A 114 3.41 -5.25 15.07
N GLY A 115 4.42 -6.08 15.39
CA GLY A 115 4.56 -7.40 14.80
C GLY A 115 4.76 -7.28 13.28
N THR A 116 3.79 -7.77 12.51
CA THR A 116 3.72 -7.68 11.04
C THR A 116 2.74 -6.62 10.54
N LEU A 117 2.05 -5.89 11.44
CA LEU A 117 1.23 -4.75 11.06
C LEU A 117 2.11 -3.59 10.60
N ALA A 118 1.58 -2.77 9.70
CA ALA A 118 2.23 -1.54 9.26
C ALA A 118 2.37 -0.54 10.42
N PHE A 119 3.41 0.28 10.36
CA PHE A 119 3.69 1.34 11.31
C PHE A 119 4.27 2.57 10.59
N CYS A 120 4.43 3.67 11.33
CA CYS A 120 5.05 4.88 10.82
C CYS A 120 6.08 5.46 11.79
N LYS A 121 6.94 6.37 11.31
CA LYS A 121 7.98 7.05 12.12
C LYS A 121 7.39 7.67 13.41
N ARG A 122 6.24 8.36 13.30
CA ARG A 122 5.54 8.96 14.45
C ARG A 122 5.17 7.95 15.54
N TRP A 123 4.87 6.70 15.17
CA TRP A 123 4.55 5.65 16.14
C TRP A 123 5.78 5.05 16.78
N LEU A 124 6.91 5.00 16.07
CA LEU A 124 8.21 4.68 16.68
C LEU A 124 8.59 5.72 17.74
N ASP A 125 8.39 7.02 17.44
CA ASP A 125 8.63 8.10 18.41
C ASP A 125 7.76 7.90 19.67
N ARG A 126 6.46 7.61 19.49
CA ARG A 126 5.52 7.34 20.61
C ARG A 126 5.83 6.05 21.37
N ALA A 127 6.43 5.06 20.72
CA ALA A 127 6.91 3.84 21.36
C ALA A 127 8.25 4.05 22.09
N GLY A 128 8.79 5.27 22.11
CA GLY A 128 10.02 5.62 22.82
C GLY A 128 11.31 5.33 22.04
N ALA A 129 11.21 4.97 20.75
CA ALA A 129 12.39 4.84 19.92
C ALA A 129 12.99 6.23 19.64
N THR A 130 14.31 6.35 19.77
CA THR A 130 15.03 7.59 19.48
C THR A 130 16.21 7.30 18.56
N LYS A 131 16.62 8.29 17.74
CA LYS A 131 17.77 8.19 16.82
C LYS A 131 17.75 6.91 15.95
N TYR A 132 16.57 6.44 15.57
CA TYR A 132 16.37 5.13 14.94
C TYR A 132 16.52 5.15 13.42
N GLN A 133 16.73 6.30 12.78
CA GLN A 133 16.68 6.44 11.32
C GLN A 133 17.68 5.53 10.60
N MET A 134 18.93 5.45 11.08
CA MET A 134 19.94 4.55 10.50
C MET A 134 19.63 3.07 10.75
N ALA A 135 19.10 2.75 11.94
CA ALA A 135 18.66 1.39 12.26
C ALA A 135 17.49 0.96 11.39
N LEU A 136 16.52 1.85 11.15
CA LEU A 136 15.38 1.60 10.26
C LEU A 136 15.85 1.39 8.82
N LYS A 137 16.77 2.23 8.32
CA LYS A 137 17.39 2.02 7.00
C LYS A 137 18.09 0.67 6.91
N ASP A 138 18.86 0.28 7.93
CA ASP A 138 19.55 -1.02 7.96
C ASP A 138 18.57 -2.21 7.96
N LEU A 139 17.42 -2.09 8.63
CA LEU A 139 16.35 -3.10 8.55
C LEU A 139 15.72 -3.15 7.14
N CYS A 140 15.54 -2.00 6.49
CA CYS A 140 15.07 -1.92 5.11
C CYS A 140 16.05 -2.52 4.11
N ASP A 141 17.34 -2.16 4.21
CA ASP A 141 18.40 -2.67 3.33
C ASP A 141 18.54 -4.21 3.42
N LYS A 142 18.14 -4.79 4.56
CA LYS A 142 18.11 -6.24 4.80
C LYS A 142 16.78 -6.92 4.45
N GLY A 143 15.80 -6.18 3.95
CA GLY A 143 14.46 -6.67 3.61
C GLY A 143 13.59 -7.08 4.80
N ILE A 144 14.06 -6.87 6.04
CA ILE A 144 13.32 -7.20 7.27
C ILE A 144 12.09 -6.32 7.41
N VAL A 145 12.26 -5.04 7.07
CA VAL A 145 11.19 -4.05 7.00
C VAL A 145 11.14 -3.55 5.56
N GLU A 146 9.95 -3.37 5.02
CA GLU A 146 9.74 -2.75 3.72
C GLU A 146 9.26 -1.32 3.91
N ALA A 147 9.72 -0.43 3.02
CA ALA A 147 9.34 0.98 3.01
C ALA A 147 8.20 1.17 2.00
N TYR A 148 7.14 1.85 2.43
CA TYR A 148 5.98 2.18 1.60
C TYR A 148 5.91 3.71 1.46
N PRO A 149 6.63 4.30 0.49
CA PRO A 149 6.59 5.74 0.26
C PRO A 149 5.20 6.17 -0.24
N PRO A 150 4.88 7.46 -0.14
CA PRO A 150 3.70 8.01 -0.78
C PRO A 150 3.67 7.68 -2.29
N LEU A 151 2.49 7.29 -2.77
CA LEU A 151 2.24 6.95 -4.16
C LEU A 151 1.47 8.09 -4.83
N CYS A 152 2.10 8.77 -5.78
CA CYS A 152 1.59 9.99 -6.41
C CYS A 152 1.40 9.81 -7.91
N ASP A 153 0.31 10.34 -8.48
CA ASP A 153 0.19 10.56 -9.92
C ASP A 153 0.86 11.92 -10.28
N THR A 154 0.75 12.40 -11.51
CA THR A 154 1.44 13.61 -11.99
C THR A 154 1.04 14.86 -11.23
N LYS A 155 2.04 15.70 -10.92
CA LYS A 155 1.83 17.01 -10.29
C LYS A 155 0.68 17.80 -10.93
N GLY A 156 -0.24 18.28 -10.10
CA GLY A 156 -1.40 19.07 -10.50
C GLY A 156 -2.64 18.25 -10.87
N CYS A 157 -2.58 16.92 -10.84
CA CYS A 157 -3.79 16.10 -10.91
C CYS A 157 -4.47 15.99 -9.55
N TYR A 158 -5.70 15.50 -9.57
CA TYR A 158 -6.50 15.16 -8.40
C TYR A 158 -6.77 13.66 -8.40
N THR A 159 -6.72 13.05 -7.22
CA THR A 159 -7.05 11.63 -7.03
C THR A 159 -8.10 11.50 -5.93
N ALA A 160 -8.93 10.46 -6.04
CA ALA A 160 -9.96 10.12 -5.05
C ALA A 160 -9.97 8.62 -4.81
N GLN A 161 -10.27 8.22 -3.57
CA GLN A 161 -10.35 6.82 -3.14
C GLN A 161 -11.62 6.60 -2.34
N TYR A 162 -12.23 5.43 -2.53
CA TYR A 162 -13.14 4.81 -1.57
C TYR A 162 -12.75 3.35 -1.37
N GLU A 163 -12.97 2.85 -0.17
CA GLU A 163 -12.59 1.50 0.24
C GLU A 163 -13.61 0.91 1.22
N HIS A 164 -13.87 -0.39 1.08
CA HIS A 164 -14.56 -1.20 2.08
C HIS A 164 -13.87 -2.55 2.28
N THR A 165 -13.98 -3.09 3.50
CA THR A 165 -13.64 -4.48 3.78
C THR A 165 -14.90 -5.35 3.69
N ILE A 166 -14.80 -6.46 2.97
CA ILE A 166 -15.84 -7.49 2.86
C ILE A 166 -15.30 -8.86 3.30
#